data_AF-A0A0L8HSN5-F1
#
_entry.id   AF-A0A0L8HSN5-F1
#
_cell.length_a   1.000
_cell.length_b   1.000
_cell.length_c   1.000
_cell.angle_alpha   90.00
_cell.angle_beta   90.00
_cell.angle_gamma   90.00
#
_symmetry.space_group_name_H-M   'P 1'
#
loop_
_entity.id
_entity.type
_entity.pdbx_description
1 polymer ?
#
loop_
_entity_poly.entity_id
_entity_poly.type
_entity_poly.pdbx_seq_one_letter_code
_entity_poly.pdbx_strand_id
1 'polypeptide(L)'
;MGLIVSRRKFKEDELVKVNVDVDMLKMMQKGHGGWDPRMEDLIGQVGSVHGIYPSGDVVVEYREIRAYLTFNPDALTKVNQ
;
A
#
# COMPACT_ATOMS: atom_id res chain seq x y z
N MET A 1 22.29 -21.63 -11.18
CA MET A 1 21.45 -20.45 -11.49
C MET A 1 20.43 -20.30 -10.37
N GLY A 2 20.77 -19.54 -9.33
CA GLY A 2 19.86 -19.30 -8.20
C GLY A 2 18.81 -18.27 -8.62
N LEU A 3 17.55 -18.67 -8.65
CA LEU A 3 16.42 -17.73 -8.71
C LEU A 3 16.55 -16.81 -7.49
N ILE A 4 16.89 -15.54 -7.71
CA ILE A 4 16.64 -14.49 -6.72
C ILE A 4 15.12 -14.36 -6.67
N VAL A 5 14.49 -15.18 -5.83
CA VAL A 5 13.10 -14.96 -5.47
C VAL A 5 13.13 -13.71 -4.59
N SER A 6 12.92 -12.54 -5.19
CA SER A 6 12.70 -11.31 -4.42
C SER A 6 11.58 -11.62 -3.42
N ARG A 7 11.90 -11.62 -2.12
CA ARG A 7 10.88 -11.80 -1.09
C ARG A 7 9.87 -10.68 -1.28
N ARG A 8 8.63 -11.02 -1.65
CA ARG A 8 7.54 -10.03 -1.72
C ARG A 8 7.42 -9.36 -0.34
N LYS A 9 7.48 -8.02 -0.33
CA LYS A 9 7.43 -7.21 0.90
C LYS A 9 6.12 -7.45 1.66
N PHE A 10 5.03 -7.69 0.94
CA PHE A 10 3.69 -7.96 1.48
C PHE A 10 3.09 -9.25 0.91
N LYS A 11 1.99 -9.70 1.51
CA LYS A 11 1.11 -10.78 1.04
C LYS A 11 -0.35 -10.36 1.17
N GLU A 12 -1.25 -11.01 0.41
CA GLU A 12 -2.69 -10.86 0.57
C GLU A 12 -3.12 -11.13 2.01
N ASP A 13 -4.16 -10.42 2.45
CA ASP A 13 -4.73 -10.42 3.79
C ASP A 13 -3.83 -9.87 4.92
N GLU A 14 -2.57 -9.50 4.66
CA GLU A 14 -1.75 -8.81 5.65
C GLU A 14 -2.32 -7.41 5.96
N LEU A 15 -2.32 -7.04 7.23
CA LEU A 15 -2.73 -5.71 7.67
C LEU A 15 -1.58 -4.72 7.48
N VAL A 16 -1.88 -3.58 6.88
CA VAL A 16 -0.93 -2.52 6.59
C VAL A 16 -1.53 -1.16 6.93
N LYS A 17 -0.66 -0.18 7.16
CA LYS A 17 -1.05 1.23 7.26
C LYS A 17 -0.09 2.09 6.46
N VAL A 18 -0.59 3.23 6.00
CA VAL A 18 0.25 4.30 5.46
C VAL A 18 0.94 5.00 6.62
N ASN A 19 2.28 5.06 6.59
CA ASN A 19 3.09 5.59 7.70
C ASN A 19 4.06 6.70 7.25
N VAL A 20 3.57 7.56 6.38
CA VAL A 20 4.25 8.76 5.88
C VAL A 20 3.26 9.93 5.92
N ASP A 21 3.76 11.16 5.92
CA ASP A 21 2.90 12.34 5.81
C ASP A 21 2.29 12.50 4.39
N VAL A 22 1.34 13.42 4.28
CA VAL A 22 0.55 13.63 3.06
C VAL A 22 1.40 14.09 1.87
N ASP A 23 2.40 14.93 2.09
CA ASP A 23 3.22 15.47 1.01
C ASP A 23 4.17 14.40 0.47
N MET A 24 4.74 13.60 1.37
CA MET A 24 5.54 12.43 1.01
C MET A 24 4.69 11.39 0.27
N LEU A 25 3.48 11.13 0.73
CA LEU A 25 2.56 10.19 0.07
C LEU A 25 2.23 10.64 -1.37
N LYS A 26 1.88 11.91 -1.57
CA LYS A 26 1.64 12.50 -2.91
C LYS A 26 2.84 12.31 -3.84
N MET A 27 4.05 12.47 -3.33
CA MET A 27 5.29 12.27 -4.08
C MET A 27 5.50 10.80 -4.43
N MET A 28 5.36 9.90 -3.45
CA MET A 28 5.54 8.45 -3.62
C MET A 28 4.53 7.84 -4.60
N GLN A 29 3.33 8.40 -4.70
CA GLN A 29 2.28 7.91 -5.59
C GLN A 29 2.50 8.25 -7.08
N LYS A 30 3.44 9.15 -7.41
CA LYS A 30 3.79 9.45 -8.81
C LYS A 30 4.39 8.20 -9.45
N GLY A 31 3.69 7.61 -10.42
CA GLY A 31 4.08 6.36 -11.08
C GLY A 31 3.60 5.08 -10.41
N HIS A 32 2.85 5.19 -9.29
CA HIS A 32 2.40 4.06 -8.46
C HIS A 32 0.88 4.12 -8.21
N GLY A 33 0.08 4.23 -9.28
CA GLY A 33 -1.39 4.33 -9.18
C GLY A 33 -1.93 5.76 -9.03
N GLY A 34 -1.07 6.75 -8.76
CA GLY A 34 -1.44 8.15 -8.67
C GLY A 34 -2.06 8.55 -7.32
N TRP A 35 -2.33 9.85 -7.17
CA TRP A 35 -2.94 10.42 -5.97
C TRP A 35 -4.46 10.33 -6.06
N ASP A 36 -5.09 9.77 -5.03
CA ASP A 36 -6.52 9.85 -4.79
C ASP A 36 -6.76 10.74 -3.56
N PRO A 37 -7.63 11.77 -3.61
CA PRO A 37 -7.88 12.66 -2.48
C PRO A 37 -8.26 11.94 -1.17
N ARG A 38 -8.90 10.77 -1.25
CA ARG A 38 -9.24 9.97 -0.08
C ARG A 38 -8.02 9.43 0.66
N MET A 39 -6.85 9.36 0.02
CA MET A 39 -5.62 8.88 0.65
C MET A 39 -5.19 9.71 1.85
N GLU A 40 -5.52 11.01 1.89
CA GLU A 40 -5.21 11.88 3.01
C GLU A 40 -5.85 11.39 4.32
N ASP A 41 -7.14 11.03 4.25
CA ASP A 41 -7.90 10.51 5.40
C ASP A 41 -7.49 9.08 5.80
N LEU A 42 -6.74 8.39 4.95
CA LEU A 42 -6.29 7.00 5.17
C LEU A 42 -4.89 6.91 5.78
N ILE A 43 -4.19 8.03 5.95
CA ILE A 43 -2.90 8.06 6.64
C ILE A 43 -3.08 7.57 8.08
N GLY A 44 -2.27 6.59 8.48
CA GLY A 44 -2.37 5.94 9.78
C GLY A 44 -3.54 4.95 9.95
N GLN A 45 -4.51 4.93 9.04
CA GLN A 45 -5.60 3.95 9.06
C GLN A 45 -5.09 2.56 8.65
N VAL A 46 -5.69 1.53 9.24
CA VAL A 46 -5.37 0.13 8.91
C VAL A 46 -6.27 -0.33 7.77
N GLY A 47 -5.64 -0.82 6.71
CA GLY A 47 -6.29 -1.55 5.62
C GLY A 47 -5.70 -2.95 5.49
N SER A 48 -6.32 -3.78 4.66
CA SER A 48 -5.83 -5.12 4.32
C SER A 48 -5.31 -5.16 2.90
N VAL A 49 -4.18 -5.85 2.68
CA VAL A 49 -3.65 -6.08 1.34
C VAL A 49 -4.65 -6.95 0.56
N HIS A 50 -5.26 -6.37 -0.46
CA HIS A 50 -6.18 -7.07 -1.36
C HIS A 50 -5.44 -7.77 -2.50
N GLY A 51 -4.33 -7.19 -2.97
CA GLY A 51 -3.56 -7.74 -4.08
C GLY A 51 -2.25 -7.00 -4.28
N ILE A 52 -1.38 -7.58 -5.11
CA ILE A 52 -0.05 -7.03 -5.43
C ILE A 52 0.17 -7.12 -6.93
N TYR A 53 0.42 -5.98 -7.58
CA TYR A 53 0.74 -5.94 -9.00
C TYR A 53 2.14 -6.49 -9.30
N PRO A 54 2.44 -6.89 -10.56
CA PRO A 54 3.79 -7.30 -10.95
C PRO A 54 4.86 -6.21 -10.73
N SER A 55 4.48 -4.93 -10.73
CA SER A 55 5.35 -3.80 -10.38
C SER A 55 5.78 -3.80 -8.90
N GLY A 56 5.07 -4.53 -8.03
CA GLY A 56 5.23 -4.49 -6.58
C GLY A 56 4.26 -3.54 -5.87
N ASP A 57 3.45 -2.77 -6.62
CA ASP A 57 2.43 -1.90 -6.05
C ASP A 57 1.35 -2.71 -5.33
N VAL A 58 0.86 -2.16 -4.22
CA VAL A 58 0.00 -2.88 -3.30
C VAL A 58 -1.41 -2.30 -3.36
N VAL A 59 -2.39 -3.13 -3.70
CA VAL A 59 -3.80 -2.76 -3.59
C VAL A 59 -4.23 -3.00 -2.16
N VAL A 60 -4.67 -1.95 -1.48
CA VAL A 60 -5.16 -2.01 -0.10
C VAL A 60 -6.67 -1.79 -0.09
N GLU A 61 -7.40 -2.68 0.56
CA GLU A 61 -8.83 -2.56 0.84
C GLU A 61 -9.04 -1.81 2.16
N TYR A 62 -9.84 -0.75 2.12
CA TYR A 62 -10.39 -0.08 3.29
C TYR A 62 -11.91 -0.30 3.33
N ARG A 63 -12.33 -1.30 4.12
CA ARG A 63 -13.73 -1.78 4.15
C ARG A 63 -14.74 -0.73 4.59
N GLU A 64 -14.37 0.09 5.59
CA GLU A 64 -15.22 1.15 6.14
C GLU A 64 -15.70 2.15 5.07
N ILE A 65 -14.82 2.45 4.10
CA ILE A 65 -15.13 3.38 3.00
C ILE A 65 -15.37 2.66 1.66
N ARG A 66 -15.41 1.33 1.67
CA ARG A 66 -15.60 0.46 0.48
C ARG A 66 -14.68 0.86 -0.68
N ALA A 67 -13.39 1.07 -0.39
CA ALA A 67 -12.41 1.51 -1.36
C ALA A 67 -11.25 0.52 -1.50
N TYR A 68 -10.77 0.38 -2.74
CA TYR A 68 -9.52 -0.29 -3.08
C TYR A 68 -8.60 0.76 -3.68
N LEU A 69 -7.46 1.01 -3.05
CA LEU A 69 -6.49 2.00 -3.52
C LEU A 69 -5.11 1.36 -3.67
N THR A 70 -4.41 1.74 -4.73
CA THR A 70 -3.06 1.26 -5.01
C THR A 70 -2.06 2.17 -4.34
N PHE A 71 -1.14 1.60 -3.57
CA PHE A 71 -0.08 2.31 -2.89
C PHE A 71 1.29 1.86 -3.37
N ASN A 72 2.20 2.82 -3.43
CA ASN A 72 3.63 2.55 -3.41
C ASN A 72 3.96 1.69 -2.17
N PRO A 73 4.66 0.55 -2.32
CA PRO A 73 4.96 -0.36 -1.22
C PRO A 73 5.85 0.29 -0.13
N ASP A 74 6.57 1.37 -0.41
CA ASP A 74 7.40 2.09 0.56
C ASP A 74 6.63 3.08 1.43
N ALA A 75 5.41 3.45 1.05
CA ALA A 75 4.50 4.20 1.90
C ALA A 75 3.85 3.34 3.00
N LEU A 76 3.87 2.01 2.83
CA LEU A 76 3.19 1.04 3.69
C LEU A 76 4.11 0.43 4.74
N THR A 77 3.57 0.27 5.94
CA THR A 77 4.17 -0.53 7.03
C THR A 77 3.22 -1.64 7.42
N LYS A 78 3.76 -2.86 7.64
CA LYS A 78 2.98 -3.96 8.20
C LYS A 78 2.55 -3.66 9.62
N VAL A 79 1.31 -3.98 9.94
CA VAL A 79 0.81 -3.98 11.32
C VAL A 79 0.99 -5.39 11.85
N ASN A 80 2.05 -5.60 12.63
CA ASN A 80 2.21 -6.86 13.36
C ASN A 80 1.26 -6.85 14.56
N GLN A 81 0.52 -7.94 14.76
CA GLN A 81 -0.07 -8.27 16.06
C GLN A 81 1.02 -8.77 17.00
#